data_AF-A0AAU4D0E6-F1
#
_entry.id   AF-A0AAU4D0E6-F1
#
_cell.length_a   1.000
_cell.length_b   1.000
_cell.length_c   1.000
_cell.angle_alpha   90.00
_cell.angle_beta   90.00
_cell.angle_gamma   90.00
#
_symmetry.space_group_name_H-M   'P 1'
#
loop_
_entity.id
_entity.type
_entity.pdbx_description
1 polymer ?
#
loop_
_entity_poly.entity_id
_entity_poly.type
_entity_poly.pdbx_seq_one_letter_code
_entity_poly.pdbx_strand_id
1 'polypeptide(L)'
;MGLEGDRAVGLEGDGPVGLEGGRVVGLEGDGPVGLEGGRVVGLEGDGPVGLEDDRAVGLEGDGPVGLEGGRAVGLEGDGAVGLEGDGPVGLEGDRAPG
;
A
#
# COMPACT_ATOMS: atom_id res chain seq x y z
N MET A 1 7.78 -6.72 -11.23
CA MET A 1 7.00 -6.65 -12.47
C MET A 1 6.17 -5.38 -12.42
N GLY A 2 6.17 -4.58 -13.50
CA GLY A 2 5.35 -3.37 -13.61
C GLY A 2 4.13 -3.64 -14.49
N LEU A 3 2.94 -3.31 -14.02
CA LEU A 3 1.69 -3.42 -14.76
C LEU A 3 1.07 -2.03 -14.92
N GLU A 4 0.62 -1.70 -16.12
CA GLU A 4 -0.09 -0.45 -16.41
C GLU A 4 -1.53 -0.80 -16.82
N GLY A 5 -2.52 -0.23 -16.13
CA GLY A 5 -3.92 -0.48 -16.48
C GLY A 5 -4.96 0.10 -15.53
N ASP A 6 -6.20 0.19 -16.00
CA ASP A 6 -7.29 0.84 -15.26
C ASP A 6 -7.86 0.00 -14.11
N ARG A 7 -7.64 -1.32 -14.11
CA ARG A 7 -8.12 -2.25 -13.07
C ARG A 7 -7.24 -3.47 -12.93
N ALA A 8 -6.95 -3.84 -11.68
CA ALA A 8 -6.37 -5.12 -11.33
C ALA A 8 -7.13 -5.77 -10.17
N VAL A 9 -7.19 -7.10 -10.18
CA VAL A 9 -7.84 -7.88 -9.11
C VAL A 9 -6.98 -9.10 -8.82
N GLY A 10 -6.54 -9.24 -7.57
CA GLY A 10 -5.84 -10.43 -7.07
C GLY A 10 -4.50 -10.66 -7.76
N LEU A 11 -3.54 -9.77 -7.49
CA LEU A 11 -2.16 -9.91 -7.97
C LEU A 11 -1.26 -10.40 -6.84
N GLU A 12 -0.47 -11.42 -7.11
CA GLU A 12 0.49 -12.04 -6.19
C GLU A 12 1.83 -12.17 -6.90
N GLY A 13 2.94 -11.91 -6.21
CA GLY A 13 4.25 -12.19 -6.76
C GLY A 13 5.41 -12.07 -5.77
N ASP A 14 6.35 -13.01 -5.90
CA ASP A 14 7.54 -13.18 -5.06
C ASP A 14 8.63 -12.09 -5.22
N GLY A 15 8.30 -10.93 -5.80
CA GLY A 15 9.28 -9.90 -6.14
C GLY A 15 8.66 -8.52 -6.24
N PRO A 16 9.42 -7.47 -6.54
CA PRO A 16 8.91 -6.10 -6.52
C PRO A 16 7.73 -5.95 -7.47
N VAL A 17 6.55 -5.56 -6.97
CA VAL A 17 5.34 -5.37 -7.75
C VAL A 17 5.05 -3.87 -7.84
N GLY A 18 4.89 -3.38 -9.07
CA GLY A 18 4.49 -2.01 -9.35
C GLY A 18 3.21 -1.99 -10.18
N LEU A 19 2.23 -1.20 -9.76
CA LEU A 19 1.03 -0.92 -10.56
C LEU A 19 0.87 0.57 -10.77
N GLU A 20 0.65 0.94 -12.03
CA GLU A 20 0.28 2.30 -12.42
C GLU A 20 -1.13 2.25 -13.03
N GLY A 21 -2.05 3.02 -12.46
CA GLY A 21 -3.41 3.17 -12.97
C GLY A 21 -4.53 2.74 -12.01
N GLY A 22 -5.75 2.76 -12.54
CA GLY A 22 -7.02 2.96 -11.81
C GLY A 22 -7.26 2.19 -10.49
N ARG A 23 -8.13 1.18 -10.51
CA ARG A 23 -8.70 0.55 -9.30
C ARG A 23 -8.09 -0.82 -9.02
N VAL A 24 -7.52 -1.03 -7.85
CA VAL A 24 -6.92 -2.31 -7.44
C VAL A 24 -7.69 -2.92 -6.27
N VAL A 25 -7.94 -4.21 -6.36
CA VAL A 25 -8.56 -5.01 -5.30
C VAL A 25 -7.68 -6.22 -5.03
N GLY A 26 -6.92 -6.16 -3.95
CA GLY A 26 -5.99 -7.20 -3.51
C GLY A 26 -4.70 -7.22 -4.33
N LEU A 27 -3.60 -6.88 -3.65
CA LEU A 27 -2.26 -7.02 -4.17
C LEU A 27 -1.34 -7.50 -3.05
N GLU A 28 -0.59 -8.56 -3.31
CA GLU A 28 0.28 -9.24 -2.35
C GLU A 28 1.66 -9.47 -2.98
N GLY A 29 2.72 -9.34 -2.19
CA GLY A 29 4.03 -9.78 -2.64
C GLY A 29 5.12 -9.74 -1.58
N ASP A 30 6.04 -10.69 -1.65
CA ASP A 30 7.18 -10.86 -0.74
C ASP A 30 8.26 -9.76 -0.89
N GLY A 31 8.07 -8.84 -1.83
CA GLY A 31 9.02 -7.79 -2.19
C GLY A 31 8.47 -6.38 -1.99
N PRO A 32 9.21 -5.34 -2.40
CA PRO A 32 8.70 -3.98 -2.38
C PRO A 32 7.45 -3.84 -3.25
N VAL A 33 6.39 -3.29 -2.67
CA VAL A 33 5.11 -3.10 -3.35
C VAL A 33 4.85 -1.61 -3.52
N GLY A 34 4.60 -1.21 -4.77
CA GLY A 34 4.29 0.17 -5.14
C GLY A 34 3.01 0.26 -5.96
N LEU A 35 2.14 1.21 -5.62
CA LEU A 35 0.96 1.52 -6.42
C LEU A 35 0.79 3.02 -6.58
N GLU A 36 0.66 3.47 -7.82
CA GLU A 36 0.34 4.85 -8.18
C GLU A 36 -0.99 4.84 -8.95
N GLY A 37 -2.05 5.45 -8.40
CA GLY A 37 -3.38 5.21 -8.95
C GLY A 37 -4.56 5.80 -8.20
N GLY A 38 -5.75 5.24 -8.44
CA GLY A 38 -7.01 5.91 -8.12
C GLY A 38 -7.93 5.25 -7.09
N ARG A 39 -7.84 3.96 -6.78
CA ARG A 39 -8.49 3.42 -5.57
C ARG A 39 -7.95 2.03 -5.24
N VAL A 40 -7.50 1.83 -4.01
CA VAL A 40 -7.01 0.53 -3.53
C VAL A 40 -7.88 -0.04 -2.42
N VAL A 41 -8.11 -1.35 -2.51
CA VAL A 41 -8.73 -2.16 -1.46
C VAL A 41 -7.84 -3.37 -1.21
N GLY A 42 -7.06 -3.32 -0.14
CA GLY A 42 -6.11 -4.36 0.27
C GLY A 42 -4.82 -4.36 -0.54
N LEU A 43 -3.72 -4.01 0.14
CA LEU A 43 -2.37 -4.15 -0.38
C LEU A 43 -1.46 -4.61 0.74
N GLU A 44 -0.73 -5.69 0.51
CA GLU A 44 0.05 -6.44 1.48
C GLU A 44 1.44 -6.74 0.92
N GLY A 45 2.47 -6.71 1.77
CA GLY A 45 3.75 -7.26 1.39
C GLY A 45 4.79 -7.28 2.50
N ASP A 46 5.67 -8.27 2.45
CA ASP A 46 6.77 -8.46 3.41
C ASP A 46 7.86 -7.37 3.29
N GLY A 47 7.80 -6.59 2.20
CA GLY A 47 8.74 -5.52 1.89
C GLY A 47 8.22 -4.11 2.23
N PRO A 48 8.94 -3.06 1.81
CA PRO A 48 8.42 -1.71 1.85
C PRO A 48 7.16 -1.60 0.98
N VAL A 49 6.13 -1.00 1.56
CA VAL A 49 4.85 -0.78 0.91
C VAL A 49 4.63 0.71 0.71
N GLY A 50 4.43 1.13 -0.53
CA GLY A 50 4.18 2.51 -0.91
C GLY A 50 2.94 2.64 -1.79
N LEU A 51 2.09 3.62 -1.46
CA LEU A 51 0.88 3.88 -2.21
C LEU A 51 0.65 5.38 -2.39
N GLU A 52 0.49 5.81 -3.64
CA GLU A 52 0.06 7.16 -4.01
C GLU A 52 -1.34 7.08 -4.64
N ASP A 53 -2.37 7.52 -3.90
CA ASP A 53 -3.78 7.36 -4.34
C ASP A 53 -4.75 8.37 -3.70
N ASP A 54 -5.85 8.66 -4.39
CA ASP A 54 -7.03 9.35 -3.85
C ASP A 54 -7.68 8.60 -2.67
N ARG A 55 -7.71 7.26 -2.67
CA ARG A 55 -8.26 6.46 -1.54
C ARG A 55 -7.66 5.06 -1.42
N ALA A 56 -7.29 4.70 -0.19
CA ALA A 56 -6.87 3.35 0.20
C ALA A 56 -7.73 2.76 1.32
N VAL A 57 -7.94 1.44 1.29
CA VAL A 57 -8.58 0.68 2.36
C VAL A 57 -7.71 -0.54 2.64
N GLY A 58 -6.94 -0.48 3.73
CA GLY A 58 -6.02 -1.54 4.17
C GLY A 58 -4.72 -1.54 3.38
N LEU A 59 -3.64 -1.14 4.05
CA LEU A 59 -2.26 -1.31 3.63
C LEU A 59 -1.52 -1.98 4.78
N GLU A 60 -0.84 -3.06 4.49
CA GLU A 60 -0.14 -3.87 5.48
C GLU A 60 1.24 -4.23 4.94
N GLY A 61 2.25 -4.24 5.81
CA GLY A 61 3.51 -4.84 5.46
C GLY A 61 4.53 -4.89 6.58
N ASP A 62 5.41 -5.89 6.53
CA ASP A 62 6.49 -6.09 7.52
C ASP A 62 7.59 -5.00 7.40
N GLY A 63 7.57 -4.25 6.30
CA GLY A 63 8.48 -3.14 6.02
C GLY A 63 7.93 -1.76 6.42
N PRO A 64 8.62 -0.68 6.00
CA PRO A 64 8.05 0.66 6.04
C PRO A 64 6.79 0.73 5.18
N VAL A 65 5.74 1.35 5.72
CA VAL A 65 4.46 1.53 5.03
C VAL A 65 4.18 3.02 4.86
N GLY A 66 3.97 3.44 3.62
CA GLY A 66 3.73 4.83 3.26
C GLY A 66 2.48 4.98 2.41
N LEU A 67 1.65 5.96 2.76
CA LEU A 67 0.58 6.45 1.91
C LEU A 67 0.73 7.95 1.65
N GLU A 68 0.68 8.33 0.39
CA GLU A 68 0.55 9.70 -0.06
C GLU A 68 -0.78 9.89 -0.81
N GLY A 69 -1.54 10.92 -0.48
CA GLY A 69 -2.78 11.28 -1.19
C GLY A 69 -4.00 11.42 -0.28
N GLY A 70 -5.14 10.86 -0.69
CA GLY A 70 -6.43 11.20 -0.09
C GLY A 70 -6.77 10.42 1.19
N ARG A 71 -7.85 9.63 1.15
CA ARG A 71 -8.38 8.97 2.36
C ARG A 71 -7.83 7.56 2.54
N ALA A 72 -7.22 7.25 3.69
CA ALA A 72 -6.96 5.87 4.11
C ALA A 72 -8.00 5.39 5.14
N VAL A 73 -8.10 4.08 5.38
CA VAL A 73 -8.94 3.49 6.44
C VAL A 73 -8.16 2.51 7.35
N GLY A 74 -6.87 2.31 7.10
CA GLY A 74 -5.98 1.50 7.94
C GLY A 74 -4.62 1.36 7.26
N LEU A 75 -3.56 1.68 8.00
CA LEU A 75 -2.17 1.40 7.63
C LEU A 75 -1.54 0.63 8.79
N GLU A 76 -0.98 -0.53 8.49
CA GLU A 76 -0.30 -1.39 9.45
C GLU A 76 1.09 -1.73 8.95
N GLY A 77 2.08 -1.71 9.83
CA GLY A 77 3.35 -2.34 9.50
C GLY A 77 4.38 -2.35 10.61
N ASP A 78 5.23 -3.36 10.61
CA ASP A 78 6.28 -3.55 11.61
C ASP A 78 7.39 -2.48 11.52
N GLY A 79 7.41 -1.74 10.40
CA GLY A 79 8.35 -0.67 10.11
C GLY A 79 7.90 0.73 10.56
N ALA A 80 8.39 1.73 9.82
CA ALA A 80 7.91 3.10 9.97
C ALA A 80 6.61 3.24 9.17
N VAL A 81 5.55 3.74 9.80
CA VAL A 81 4.27 4.01 9.13
C VAL A 81 4.13 5.51 8.92
N GLY A 82 3.94 5.92 7.67
CA GLY A 82 3.79 7.30 7.25
C GLY A 82 2.51 7.53 6.46
N LEU A 83 1.83 8.64 6.74
CA LEU A 83 0.70 9.10 5.95
C LEU A 83 0.81 10.58 5.70
N GLU A 84 0.69 10.95 4.42
CA GLU A 84 0.53 12.33 3.96
C GLU A 84 -0.82 12.44 3.24
N GLY A 85 -1.79 13.11 3.85
CA GLY A 85 -3.14 13.21 3.29
C GLY A 85 -4.23 13.79 4.21
N ASP A 86 -5.42 13.99 3.64
CA ASP A 86 -6.58 14.65 4.28
C ASP A 86 -7.58 13.66 4.94
N GLY A 87 -7.21 12.38 5.06
CA GLY A 87 -8.09 11.29 5.49
C GLY A 87 -8.04 10.90 6.98
N PRO A 88 -9.13 10.34 7.54
CA PRO A 88 -9.11 9.73 8.87
C PRO A 88 -8.40 8.38 8.82
N VAL A 89 -7.38 8.15 9.64
CA VAL A 89 -6.51 6.98 9.52
C VAL A 89 -6.32 6.28 10.86
N GLY A 90 -6.42 4.95 10.86
CA GLY A 90 -5.82 4.12 11.90
C GLY A 90 -4.40 3.74 11.47
N LEU A 91 -3.40 4.17 12.25
CA LEU A 91 -2.00 3.79 12.06
C LEU A 91 -1.65 2.82 13.17
N GLU A 92 -1.21 1.62 12.81
CA GLU A 92 -0.66 0.64 13.75
C GLU A 92 0.74 0.28 13.27
N GLY A 93 1.72 0.35 14.17
CA GLY A 93 3.08 0.04 13.78
C GLY A 93 3.93 -0.45 14.93
N ASP A 94 4.56 -1.60 14.73
CA ASP A 94 5.32 -2.32 15.74
C ASP A 94 6.78 -1.86 15.76
N ARG A 95 6.99 -0.55 16.01
CA ARG A 95 8.31 -0.02 16.34
C ARG A 95 8.34 0.62 17.71
N ALA A 96 9.15 0.03 18.60
CA ALA A 96 9.53 0.65 19.85
C ALA A 96 10.06 2.08 19.60
N PRO A 97 9.62 3.09 20.37
CA PRO A 97 10.10 4.45 20.21
C PRO A 97 11.61 4.49 20.50
N GLY A 98 12.38 4.93 19.50
CA GLY A 98 13.74 5.44 19.68
C GLY A 98 13.72 6.95 19.76
#